data_AF-A0A3S2X1N2-F1
#
_entry.id   AF-A0A3S2X1N2-F1
#
_cell.length_a   1.000
_cell.length_b   1.000
_cell.length_c   1.000
_cell.angle_alpha   90.00
_cell.angle_beta   90.00
_cell.angle_gamma   90.00
#
_symmetry.space_group_name_H-M   'P 1'
#
loop_
_entity.id
_entity.type
_entity.pdbx_description
1 polymer ?
#
loop_
_entity_poly.entity_id
_entity_poly.type
_entity_poly.pdbx_seq_one_letter_code
_entity_poly.pdbx_strand_id
1 'polypeptide(L)'
;MDELLSLLMELFFNVILIIVLLNIKKMNKLKVKITILSSIATIIIAIIPGIGYRVDNNNYIFGYPADAFYYKGDWLFSLGSFGLAFNFFFFYWTFKLINKAWRFSISTIKRVS
;
A
#
# COMPACT_ATOMS: atom_id res chain seq x y z
N MET A 1 23.65 -11.14 -7.62
CA MET A 1 23.19 -9.79 -7.20
C MET A 1 22.78 -9.95 -5.76
N ASP A 2 23.37 -9.17 -4.85
CA ASP A 2 23.21 -9.40 -3.42
C ASP A 2 21.74 -9.25 -3.00
N GLU A 3 21.26 -10.16 -2.16
CA GLU A 3 19.87 -10.20 -1.67
C GLU A 3 19.43 -8.87 -1.04
N LEU A 4 20.36 -8.19 -0.35
CA LEU A 4 20.16 -6.84 0.19
C LEU A 4 19.97 -5.79 -0.92
N LEU A 5 20.66 -5.91 -2.05
CA LEU A 5 20.55 -4.99 -3.17
C LEU A 5 19.17 -5.11 -3.83
N SER A 6 18.64 -6.32 -3.98
CA SER A 6 17.28 -6.54 -4.51
C SER A 6 16.22 -5.93 -3.60
N LEU A 7 16.33 -6.12 -2.27
CA LEU A 7 15.41 -5.55 -1.29
C LEU A 7 15.39 -4.02 -1.34
N LEU A 8 16.57 -3.40 -1.41
CA LEU A 8 16.70 -1.95 -1.48
C LEU A 8 16.10 -1.39 -2.78
N MET A 9 16.30 -2.06 -3.91
CA MET A 9 15.76 -1.64 -5.21
C MET A 9 14.24 -1.72 -5.27
N GLU A 10 13.64 -2.76 -4.70
CA GLU A 10 12.19 -2.94 -4.68
C GLU A 10 11.49 -1.92 -3.77
N LEU A 11 12.05 -1.66 -2.58
CA LEU A 11 11.58 -0.60 -1.69
C LEU A 11 11.67 0.77 -2.35
N PHE A 12 12.78 1.06 -3.02
CA PHE A 12 13.01 2.34 -3.70
C PHE A 12 11.98 2.60 -4.81
N PHE A 13 11.70 1.60 -5.66
CA PHE A 13 10.75 1.74 -6.74
C PHE A 13 9.31 1.97 -6.24
N ASN A 14 8.89 1.23 -5.21
CA ASN A 14 7.56 1.41 -4.60
C ASN A 14 7.41 2.78 -3.93
N VAL A 15 8.42 3.26 -3.21
CA VAL A 15 8.41 4.58 -2.57
C VAL A 15 8.32 5.70 -3.61
N ILE A 16 9.09 5.61 -4.69
CA ILE A 16 9.02 6.58 -5.80
C ILE A 16 7.62 6.59 -6.41
N LEU A 17 7.06 5.42 -6.71
CA LEU A 17 5.71 5.33 -7.29
C LEU A 17 4.67 5.99 -6.39
N ILE A 18 4.71 5.72 -5.08
CA ILE A 18 3.81 6.32 -4.10
C ILE A 18 3.98 7.85 -4.08
N ILE A 19 5.22 8.36 -4.04
CA ILE A 19 5.49 9.80 -4.05
C ILE A 19 4.95 10.44 -5.33
N VAL A 20 5.23 9.86 -6.50
CA VAL A 20 4.76 10.38 -7.79
C VAL A 20 3.23 10.41 -7.83
N LEU A 21 2.55 9.34 -7.41
CA LEU A 21 1.09 9.26 -7.40
C LEU A 21 0.44 10.24 -6.41
N LEU A 22 1.08 10.49 -5.26
CA LEU A 22 0.59 11.44 -4.25
C LEU A 22 0.86 12.89 -4.62
N ASN A 23 1.93 13.17 -5.37
CA ASN A 23 2.32 14.52 -5.77
C ASN A 23 1.45 15.09 -6.92
N ILE A 24 0.57 14.29 -7.52
CA ILE A 24 -0.31 14.70 -8.63
C ILE A 24 -1.29 15.83 -8.25
N LYS A 25 -1.63 16.03 -6.97
CA LYS A 25 -2.52 17.13 -6.54
C LYS A 25 -2.26 17.52 -5.08
N LYS A 26 -1.64 18.70 -4.85
CA LYS A 26 -1.56 19.43 -3.55
C LYS A 26 -2.60 18.92 -2.52
N MET A 27 -2.14 18.17 -1.53
CA MET A 27 -3.01 17.46 -0.59
C MET A 27 -3.40 18.34 0.61
N ASN A 28 -4.70 18.38 0.93
CA ASN A 28 -5.20 19.02 2.16
C ASN A 28 -4.73 18.24 3.41
N LYS A 29 -4.63 18.90 4.58
CA LYS A 29 -4.19 18.34 5.86
C LYS A 29 -4.85 17.00 6.21
N LEU A 30 -6.14 16.84 5.92
CA LEU A 30 -6.85 15.57 6.14
C LEU A 30 -6.34 14.44 5.25
N LYS A 31 -6.07 14.73 3.97
CA LYS A 31 -5.51 13.74 3.05
C LYS A 31 -4.10 13.33 3.45
N VAL A 32 -3.29 14.27 3.96
CA VAL A 32 -1.95 13.99 4.51
C VAL A 32 -2.04 13.04 5.70
N LYS A 33 -2.96 13.27 6.65
CA LYS A 33 -3.16 12.36 7.79
C LYS A 33 -3.54 10.94 7.35
N ILE A 34 -4.47 10.81 6.39
CA ILE A 34 -4.86 9.51 5.84
C ILE A 34 -3.64 8.84 5.17
N THR A 35 -2.86 9.59 4.40
CA THR A 35 -1.64 9.10 3.73
C THR A 35 -0.64 8.53 4.73
N ILE A 36 -0.31 9.28 5.78
CA ILE A 36 0.61 8.82 6.84
C ILE A 36 0.09 7.54 7.48
N LEU A 37 -1.21 7.50 7.80
CA LEU A 37 -1.83 6.32 8.42
C LEU A 37 -1.77 5.09 7.49
N SER A 38 -2.02 5.28 6.19
CA SER A 38 -1.90 4.24 5.17
C SER A 38 -0.47 3.74 5.01
N SER A 39 0.52 4.63 5.05
CA SER A 39 1.93 4.24 5.02
C SER A 39 2.31 3.39 6.22
N ILE A 40 1.90 3.79 7.43
CA ILE A 40 2.16 3.01 8.66
C ILE A 40 1.49 1.64 8.58
N ALA A 41 0.22 1.57 8.19
CA ALA A 41 -0.50 0.30 8.04
C ALA A 41 0.18 -0.62 7.00
N THR A 42 0.65 -0.06 5.89
CA THR A 42 1.36 -0.80 4.85
C THR A 42 2.65 -1.40 5.39
N ILE A 43 3.44 -0.63 6.14
CA ILE A 43 4.69 -1.11 6.74
C ILE A 43 4.42 -2.22 7.75
N ILE A 44 3.43 -2.05 8.64
CA ILE A 44 3.06 -3.06 9.63
C ILE A 44 2.69 -4.37 8.95
N ILE A 45 1.85 -4.32 7.92
CA ILE A 45 1.43 -5.52 7.19
C ILE A 45 2.60 -6.14 6.43
N ALA A 46 3.43 -5.32 5.77
CA ALA A 46 4.59 -5.79 5.00
C ALA A 46 5.62 -6.55 5.85
N ILE A 47 5.73 -6.25 7.15
CA ILE A 47 6.66 -6.92 8.06
C ILE A 47 6.11 -8.27 8.54
N ILE A 48 4.80 -8.51 8.48
CA ILE A 48 4.18 -9.74 8.99
C ILE A 48 4.46 -10.91 8.01
N PRO A 49 5.21 -11.94 8.44
CA PRO A 49 5.50 -13.11 7.61
C PRO A 49 4.21 -13.88 7.30
N GLY A 50 4.08 -14.36 6.06
CA GLY A 50 2.91 -15.11 5.59
C GLY A 50 1.73 -14.24 5.15
N ILE A 51 1.69 -12.96 5.55
CA ILE A 51 0.65 -12.00 5.13
C ILE A 51 1.24 -10.96 4.17
N GLY A 52 2.16 -10.12 4.63
CA GLY A 52 2.75 -9.07 3.80
C GLY A 52 4.18 -9.34 3.35
N TYR A 53 4.81 -10.41 3.85
CA TYR A 53 6.11 -10.87 3.39
C TYR A 53 6.10 -12.40 3.19
N ARG A 54 6.55 -12.85 2.02
CA ARG A 54 6.70 -14.27 1.68
C ARG A 54 8.04 -14.51 0.99
N VAL A 55 8.64 -15.64 1.29
CA VAL A 55 9.84 -16.13 0.61
C VAL A 55 9.41 -17.27 -0.31
N ASP A 56 9.65 -17.13 -1.60
CA ASP A 56 9.38 -18.16 -2.59
C ASP A 56 10.58 -18.31 -3.54
N ASN A 57 11.14 -19.52 -3.67
CA ASN A 57 12.32 -19.83 -4.49
C ASN A 57 13.44 -18.77 -4.45
N ASN A 58 13.92 -18.41 -3.25
CA ASN A 58 14.96 -17.38 -3.01
C ASN A 58 14.58 -15.94 -3.41
N ASN A 59 13.32 -15.66 -3.76
CA ASN A 59 12.81 -14.32 -3.99
C ASN A 59 11.96 -13.85 -2.82
N TYR A 60 12.17 -12.58 -2.43
CA TYR A 60 11.47 -11.89 -1.35
C TYR A 60 10.30 -11.13 -1.97
N ILE A 61 9.06 -11.41 -1.55
CA ILE A 61 7.86 -10.79 -2.09
C ILE A 61 7.16 -10.00 -0.99
N PHE A 62 6.90 -8.70 -1.24
CA PHE A 62 6.25 -7.80 -0.29
C PHE A 62 4.88 -7.30 -0.76
N GLY A 63 3.86 -7.50 0.06
CA GLY A 63 2.49 -7.01 -0.16
C GLY A 63 1.40 -8.07 0.04
N TYR A 64 0.14 -7.66 0.10
CA TYR A 64 -1.02 -8.56 0.22
C TYR A 64 -2.19 -8.10 -0.66
N PRO A 65 -2.78 -8.95 -1.51
CA PRO A 65 -2.44 -10.35 -1.76
C PRO A 65 -1.23 -10.46 -2.69
N ALA A 66 -0.10 -10.97 -2.17
CA ALA A 66 1.16 -11.20 -2.89
C ALA A 66 1.00 -12.09 -4.14
N ASP A 67 -0.07 -12.89 -4.19
CA ASP A 67 -0.32 -13.88 -5.25
C ASP A 67 -1.08 -13.30 -6.45
N ALA A 68 -1.38 -11.99 -6.46
CA ALA A 68 -2.10 -11.42 -7.58
C ALA A 68 -1.27 -11.49 -8.89
N PHE A 69 0.07 -11.50 -8.81
CA PHE A 69 0.94 -11.46 -10.00
C PHE A 69 2.40 -11.96 -9.78
N TYR A 70 2.80 -13.03 -10.47
CA TYR A 70 4.14 -13.64 -10.50
C TYR A 70 4.84 -13.48 -11.87
N TYR A 71 6.15 -13.18 -11.92
CA TYR A 71 6.95 -13.06 -13.15
C TYR A 71 7.42 -14.45 -13.61
N LYS A 72 7.06 -14.85 -14.84
CA LYS A 72 7.41 -16.17 -15.41
C LYS A 72 8.54 -16.13 -16.47
N GLY A 73 9.08 -14.96 -16.82
CA GLY A 73 9.98 -14.77 -17.98
C GLY A 73 9.26 -14.16 -19.21
N ASP A 74 10.03 -13.84 -20.27
CA ASP A 74 9.55 -13.33 -21.59
C ASP A 74 8.85 -11.94 -21.62
N TRP A 75 9.41 -10.91 -20.98
CA TRP A 75 8.86 -9.53 -21.05
C TRP A 75 7.40 -9.41 -20.55
N LEU A 76 6.92 -10.39 -19.80
CA LEU A 76 5.61 -10.38 -19.14
C LEU A 76 5.75 -9.83 -17.71
N PHE A 77 5.54 -8.52 -17.57
CA PHE A 77 5.50 -7.86 -16.26
C PHE A 77 4.38 -8.43 -15.40
N SER A 78 4.68 -8.73 -14.13
CA SER A 78 3.69 -9.16 -13.15
C SER A 78 3.76 -8.26 -11.93
N LEU A 79 2.62 -7.74 -11.47
CA LEU A 79 2.43 -6.83 -10.32
C LEU A 79 2.98 -7.28 -8.95
N GLY A 80 3.75 -8.36 -8.84
CA GLY A 80 4.38 -8.81 -7.59
C GLY A 80 5.24 -7.72 -6.94
N SER A 81 5.96 -6.94 -7.76
CA SER A 81 6.78 -5.81 -7.30
C SER A 81 5.99 -4.57 -6.89
N PHE A 82 4.65 -4.56 -7.03
CA PHE A 82 3.79 -3.45 -6.65
C PHE A 82 2.96 -3.74 -5.39
N GLY A 83 3.20 -4.85 -4.70
CA GLY A 83 2.38 -5.26 -3.55
C GLY A 83 2.35 -4.21 -2.43
N LEU A 84 3.45 -3.50 -2.19
CA LEU A 84 3.50 -2.40 -1.23
C LEU A 84 2.67 -1.19 -1.68
N ALA A 85 2.78 -0.80 -2.96
CA ALA A 85 1.94 0.27 -3.51
C ALA A 85 0.45 -0.09 -3.46
N PHE A 86 0.09 -1.34 -3.80
CA PHE A 86 -1.28 -1.84 -3.70
C PHE A 86 -1.80 -1.76 -2.26
N ASN A 87 -1.05 -2.27 -1.28
CA ASN A 87 -1.40 -2.19 0.15
C ASN A 87 -1.65 -0.74 0.57
N PHE A 88 -0.75 0.17 0.17
CA PHE A 88 -0.89 1.58 0.46
C PHE A 88 -2.21 2.15 -0.07
N PHE A 89 -2.56 1.89 -1.33
CA PHE A 89 -3.82 2.36 -1.91
C PHE A 89 -5.03 1.71 -1.25
N PHE A 90 -4.96 0.41 -0.98
CA PHE A 90 -6.02 -0.32 -0.29
C PHE A 90 -6.33 0.32 1.07
N PHE A 91 -5.31 0.54 1.90
CA PHE A 91 -5.48 1.20 3.20
C PHE A 91 -5.92 2.66 3.05
N TYR A 92 -5.40 3.39 2.07
CA TYR A 92 -5.80 4.77 1.79
C TYR A 92 -7.29 4.88 1.50
N TRP A 93 -7.81 4.05 0.59
CA TRP A 93 -9.23 4.03 0.26
C TRP A 93 -10.07 3.55 1.44
N THR A 94 -9.61 2.54 2.18
CA THR A 94 -10.30 2.03 3.38
C THR A 94 -10.46 3.11 4.44
N PHE A 95 -9.38 3.79 4.85
CA PHE A 95 -9.45 4.87 5.84
C PHE A 95 -10.26 6.07 5.35
N LYS A 96 -10.20 6.38 4.05
CA LYS A 96 -11.04 7.41 3.43
C LYS A 96 -12.52 7.06 3.51
N LEU A 97 -12.90 5.81 3.26
CA LEU A 97 -14.28 5.33 3.38
C LEU A 97 -14.75 5.34 4.84
N ILE A 98 -13.94 4.87 5.78
CA ILE A 98 -14.24 4.90 7.22
C ILE A 98 -14.50 6.34 7.68
N ASN A 99 -13.63 7.30 7.34
CA ASN A 99 -13.82 8.70 7.70
C ASN A 99 -15.09 9.30 7.04
N LYS A 100 -15.45 8.87 5.82
CA LYS A 100 -16.70 9.29 5.18
C LYS A 100 -17.93 8.73 5.91
N ALA A 101 -17.91 7.44 6.26
CA ALA A 101 -18.98 6.77 6.99
C ALA A 101 -19.18 7.37 8.40
N TRP A 102 -18.08 7.65 9.11
CA TRP A 102 -18.10 8.29 10.42
C TRP A 102 -18.75 9.68 10.39
N ARG A 103 -18.38 10.52 9.41
CA ARG A 103 -18.98 11.85 9.22
C ARG A 103 -20.46 11.76 8.88
N PHE A 104 -20.85 10.79 8.07
CA PHE A 104 -22.25 10.54 7.74
C PHE A 104 -23.04 10.16 9.00
N SER A 105 -22.55 9.21 9.79
CA SER A 105 -23.19 8.77 11.04
C SER A 105 -23.41 9.93 12.03
N ILE A 106 -22.37 10.75 12.27
CA ILE A 106 -22.49 11.94 13.13
C ILE A 106 -23.53 12.93 12.60
N SER A 107 -23.55 13.14 11.28
CA SER A 107 -24.50 14.07 10.66
C SER A 107 -25.95 13.59 10.78
N THR A 108 -26.18 12.27 10.78
CA THR A 108 -27.51 11.68 10.97
C THR A 108 -27.95 11.82 12.42
N ILE A 109 -27.07 11.56 13.39
CA ILE A 109 -27.37 11.73 14.83
C ILE A 109 -27.77 13.18 15.13
N LYS A 110 -27.07 14.17 14.57
CA LYS A 110 -27.40 15.59 14.73
C LYS A 110 -28.73 16.02 14.12
N ARG A 111 -29.33 15.26 13.20
CA ARG A 111 -30.65 15.58 12.62
C ARG A 111 -31.82 14.97 13.39
N VAL A 112 -31.54 13.98 14.24
CA VAL A 112 -32.56 13.22 14.98
C VAL A 112 -32.62 13.66 16.45
N SER A 113 -31.56 14.32 16.94
CA SER A 113 -31.53 15.08 18.22
C SER A 113 -32.06 16.49 18.03
#